data_AF-A0A1F8FLL0-F1
#
_entry.id   AF-A0A1F8FLL0-F1
#
_cell.length_a   1.000
_cell.length_b   1.000
_cell.length_c   1.000
_cell.angle_alpha   90.00
_cell.angle_beta   90.00
_cell.angle_gamma   90.00
#
_symmetry.space_group_name_H-M   'P 1'
#
loop_
_entity.id
_entity.type
_entity.pdbx_description
1 polymer ?
#
loop_
_entity_poly.entity_id
_entity_poly.type
_entity_poly.pdbx_seq_one_letter_code
_entity_poly.pdbx_strand_id
1 'polypeptide(L)'
;MIKIWFLFGLFLIIFFSFSVVFAVQPSDYGLKEGDLISAIFSDDPDVYIINEHGHKRLFLNPEIFKFYGHLGGFASVKLVTPEIRDSFPTSGYFRNCEDNDQKVYGTSVEGEDEGRLHWINKSGDQAVQEDPDFFKKVFCINRKEFNWYPRGNEFKLLKEVPKYHRQEGEEKFVVCHHPTSDPGSFETIRIASPSLDAHFQHSDFYGACPTYVLPSLTSTPTATPIITISPSPASSISYY
;
A
#
# COMPACT_ATOMS: atom_id res chain seq x y z
N MET A 1 -42.24 -2.48 62.80
CA MET A 1 -41.20 -1.46 62.61
C MET A 1 -40.13 -2.02 61.69
N ILE A 2 -40.12 -1.62 60.40
CA ILE A 2 -39.25 -2.16 59.35
C ILE A 2 -38.27 -1.05 58.95
N LYS A 3 -36.97 -1.30 59.06
CA LYS A 3 -35.91 -0.38 58.60
C LYS A 3 -35.49 -0.80 57.19
N ILE A 4 -35.78 0.07 56.20
CA ILE A 4 -35.28 -0.04 54.83
C ILE A 4 -34.01 0.81 54.75
N TRP A 5 -32.89 0.18 54.39
CA TRP A 5 -31.63 0.86 54.10
C TRP A 5 -31.56 1.13 52.60
N PHE A 6 -31.54 2.41 52.21
CA PHE A 6 -31.23 2.83 50.84
C PHE A 6 -29.71 2.84 50.66
N LEU A 7 -29.19 1.95 49.81
CA LEU A 7 -27.83 2.05 49.28
C LEU A 7 -27.90 2.76 47.92
N PHE A 8 -27.38 3.99 47.87
CA PHE A 8 -27.14 4.73 46.63
C PHE A 8 -25.87 4.16 45.97
N GLY A 9 -26.04 3.37 44.91
CA GLY A 9 -24.94 2.90 44.07
C GLY A 9 -24.50 3.99 43.08
N LEU A 10 -23.29 4.51 43.26
CA LEU A 10 -22.63 5.42 42.31
C LEU A 10 -22.24 4.63 41.05
N PHE A 11 -22.99 4.81 39.94
CA PHE A 11 -22.68 4.19 38.66
C PHE A 11 -21.60 5.04 37.95
N LEU A 12 -20.33 4.63 38.06
CA LEU A 12 -19.22 5.25 37.33
C LEU A 12 -19.27 4.78 35.86
N ILE A 13 -19.85 5.60 34.99
CA ILE A 13 -19.85 5.35 33.53
C ILE A 13 -18.45 5.68 33.01
N ILE A 14 -17.63 4.65 32.79
CA ILE A 14 -16.34 4.77 32.10
C ILE A 14 -16.63 4.93 30.60
N PHE A 15 -16.53 6.17 30.10
CA PHE A 15 -16.52 6.42 28.67
C PHE A 15 -15.17 5.97 28.10
N PHE A 16 -15.11 4.77 27.54
CA PHE A 16 -14.02 4.38 26.64
C PHE A 16 -14.16 5.21 25.35
N SER A 17 -13.29 6.22 25.19
CA SER A 17 -13.10 6.88 23.91
C SER A 17 -12.50 5.87 22.93
N PHE A 18 -13.34 5.26 22.09
CA PHE A 18 -12.87 4.50 20.94
C PHE A 18 -12.36 5.49 19.89
N SER A 19 -11.04 5.60 19.76
CA SER A 19 -10.43 6.25 18.60
C SER A 19 -10.72 5.40 17.38
N VAL A 20 -11.56 5.91 16.47
CA VAL A 20 -11.79 5.29 15.17
C VAL A 20 -10.57 5.58 14.31
N VAL A 21 -9.72 4.58 14.06
CA VAL A 21 -8.60 4.71 13.13
C VAL A 21 -9.16 4.54 11.73
N PHE A 22 -9.14 5.61 10.92
CA PHE A 22 -9.49 5.53 9.51
C PHE A 22 -8.37 4.84 8.72
N ALA A 23 -8.74 4.06 7.70
CA ALA A 23 -7.76 3.49 6.78
C ALA A 23 -7.00 4.63 6.07
N VAL A 24 -5.68 4.49 5.97
CA VAL A 24 -4.80 5.40 5.25
C VAL A 24 -5.24 5.50 3.80
N GLN A 25 -5.41 6.72 3.27
CA GLN A 25 -5.78 6.91 1.87
C GLN A 25 -4.52 7.08 1.01
N PRO A 26 -4.46 6.54 -0.22
CA PRO A 26 -3.35 6.78 -1.13
C PRO A 26 -2.99 8.26 -1.30
N SER A 27 -4.01 9.13 -1.35
CA SER A 27 -3.84 10.57 -1.52
C SER A 27 -3.08 11.25 -0.38
N ASP A 28 -3.06 10.66 0.83
CA ASP A 28 -2.32 11.18 1.97
C ASP A 28 -0.80 11.26 1.68
N TYR A 29 -0.32 10.46 0.70
CA TYR A 29 1.07 10.44 0.24
C TYR A 29 1.22 10.85 -1.23
N GLY A 30 0.22 11.48 -1.83
CA GLY A 30 0.24 11.84 -3.26
C GLY A 30 0.19 10.64 -4.21
N LEU A 31 -0.32 9.50 -3.72
CA LEU A 31 -0.55 8.29 -4.49
C LEU A 31 -2.05 8.18 -4.87
N LYS A 32 -2.37 7.27 -5.78
CA LYS A 32 -3.73 6.99 -6.25
C LYS A 32 -3.93 5.49 -6.50
N GLU A 33 -5.19 5.07 -6.64
CA GLU A 33 -5.57 3.73 -7.10
C GLU A 33 -4.74 3.31 -8.32
N GLY A 34 -4.25 2.07 -8.27
CA GLY A 34 -3.48 1.46 -9.35
C GLY A 34 -2.02 1.91 -9.42
N ASP A 35 -1.56 2.85 -8.58
CA ASP A 35 -0.14 3.17 -8.52
C ASP A 35 0.68 1.94 -8.11
N LEU A 36 1.77 1.73 -8.84
CA LEU A 36 2.78 0.77 -8.49
C LEU A 36 3.78 1.39 -7.54
N ILE A 37 4.12 0.72 -6.45
CA ILE A 37 5.09 1.20 -5.46
C ILE A 37 6.14 0.14 -5.14
N SER A 38 7.35 0.59 -4.81
CA SER A 38 8.41 -0.19 -4.18
C SER A 38 9.20 0.69 -3.22
N ALA A 39 9.89 0.09 -2.25
CA ALA A 39 10.55 0.82 -1.17
C ALA A 39 12.01 1.17 -1.52
N ILE A 40 12.28 2.45 -1.79
CA ILE A 40 13.62 2.94 -2.23
C ILE A 40 14.72 2.76 -1.19
N PHE A 41 14.35 2.60 0.08
CA PHE A 41 15.27 2.40 1.20
C PHE A 41 15.15 1.02 1.87
N SER A 42 14.44 0.08 1.24
CA SER A 42 14.33 -1.31 1.68
C SER A 42 15.08 -2.26 0.77
N ASP A 43 15.74 -3.28 1.31
CA ASP A 43 16.31 -4.38 0.50
C ASP A 43 15.22 -5.30 -0.06
N ASP A 44 13.96 -4.89 0.10
CA ASP A 44 12.77 -5.48 -0.46
C ASP A 44 12.65 -5.06 -1.94
N PRO A 45 12.91 -5.96 -2.91
CA PRO A 45 12.71 -5.71 -4.32
C PRO A 45 11.23 -5.78 -4.73
N ASP A 46 10.31 -6.06 -3.80
CA ASP A 46 8.92 -6.27 -4.13
C ASP A 46 8.26 -5.04 -4.71
N VAL A 47 7.39 -5.31 -5.67
CA VAL A 47 6.51 -4.33 -6.27
C VAL A 47 5.11 -4.61 -5.77
N TYR A 48 4.42 -3.53 -5.38
CA TYR A 48 3.04 -3.58 -4.93
C TYR A 48 2.17 -2.69 -5.81
N ILE A 49 0.90 -3.06 -5.98
CA ILE A 49 -0.14 -2.17 -6.51
C ILE A 49 -1.07 -1.77 -5.37
N ILE A 50 -1.36 -0.48 -5.23
CA ILE A 50 -2.25 0.04 -4.18
C ILE A 50 -3.66 0.25 -4.70
N ASN A 51 -4.65 0.15 -3.81
CA ASN A 51 -6.04 0.51 -4.10
C ASN A 51 -6.51 1.77 -3.34
N GLU A 52 -7.65 2.32 -3.74
CA GLU A 52 -8.29 3.51 -3.18
C GLU A 52 -8.73 3.31 -1.72
N HIS A 53 -8.88 2.06 -1.30
CA HIS A 53 -9.26 1.68 0.06
C HIS A 53 -8.08 1.53 1.00
N GLY A 54 -6.87 1.91 0.59
CA GLY A 54 -5.69 1.90 1.46
C GLY A 54 -5.06 0.53 1.65
N HIS A 55 -5.26 -0.41 0.73
CA HIS A 55 -4.60 -1.72 0.74
C HIS A 55 -3.59 -1.80 -0.40
N LYS A 56 -2.59 -2.68 -0.23
CA LYS A 56 -1.64 -3.01 -1.29
C LYS A 56 -1.70 -4.49 -1.63
N ARG A 57 -1.40 -4.85 -2.87
CA ARG A 57 -1.19 -6.23 -3.31
C ARG A 57 0.24 -6.40 -3.79
N LEU A 58 0.89 -7.45 -3.32
CA LEU A 58 2.21 -7.88 -3.78
C LEU A 58 2.11 -8.53 -5.17
N PHE A 59 3.02 -8.16 -6.08
CA PHE A 59 3.35 -9.00 -7.23
C PHE A 59 4.44 -9.99 -6.82
N LEU A 60 4.03 -11.20 -6.41
CA LEU A 60 4.90 -12.15 -5.73
C LEU A 60 6.12 -12.59 -6.55
N ASN A 61 5.98 -12.61 -7.87
CA ASN A 61 7.04 -13.07 -8.77
C ASN A 61 7.18 -12.08 -9.94
N PRO A 62 8.40 -11.74 -10.40
CA PRO A 62 8.59 -10.85 -11.54
C PRO A 62 7.86 -11.28 -12.82
N GLU A 63 7.66 -12.57 -13.04
CA GLU A 63 6.87 -13.07 -14.17
C GLU A 63 5.38 -12.74 -14.04
N ILE A 64 4.83 -12.80 -12.81
CA ILE A 64 3.47 -12.34 -12.54
C ILE A 64 3.33 -10.85 -12.88
N PHE A 65 4.31 -10.03 -12.49
CA PHE A 65 4.29 -8.60 -12.80
C PHE A 65 4.26 -8.34 -14.33
N LYS A 66 4.99 -9.13 -15.12
CA LYS A 66 4.96 -9.04 -16.60
C LYS A 66 3.60 -9.37 -17.21
N PHE A 67 2.73 -10.13 -16.52
CA PHE A 67 1.36 -10.35 -17.01
C PHE A 67 0.53 -9.07 -17.07
N TYR A 68 0.98 -7.99 -16.41
CA TYR A 68 0.32 -6.69 -16.35
C TYR A 68 1.10 -5.62 -17.11
N GLY A 69 1.59 -5.93 -18.32
CA GLY A 69 2.36 -4.97 -19.13
C GLY A 69 1.65 -3.62 -19.40
N HIS A 70 0.32 -3.58 -19.34
CA HIS A 70 -0.46 -2.34 -19.44
C HIS A 70 -0.23 -1.36 -18.28
N LEU A 71 0.35 -1.81 -17.17
CA LEU A 71 0.73 -0.96 -16.03
C LEU A 71 2.07 -0.23 -16.26
N GLY A 72 2.70 -0.39 -17.42
CA GLY A 72 3.92 0.33 -17.79
C GLY A 72 5.23 -0.22 -17.20
N GLY A 73 5.18 -1.40 -16.57
CA GLY A 73 6.34 -2.14 -16.07
C GLY A 73 7.12 -1.41 -14.97
N PHE A 74 8.39 -1.79 -14.77
CA PHE A 74 9.24 -1.26 -13.69
C PHE A 74 9.47 0.26 -13.78
N ALA A 75 9.43 0.86 -14.98
CA ALA A 75 9.57 2.30 -15.16
C ALA A 75 8.40 3.11 -14.57
N SER A 76 7.25 2.46 -14.35
CA SER A 76 6.06 3.07 -13.74
C SER A 76 5.96 2.82 -12.23
N VAL A 77 6.93 2.11 -11.65
CA VAL A 77 7.01 1.87 -10.21
C VAL A 77 7.49 3.13 -9.52
N LYS A 78 6.64 3.69 -8.65
CA LYS A 78 6.99 4.80 -7.78
C LYS A 78 7.82 4.31 -6.62
N LEU A 79 8.89 5.04 -6.36
CA LEU A 79 9.78 4.80 -5.25
C LEU A 79 9.28 5.57 -4.02
N VAL A 80 8.92 4.85 -2.97
CA VAL A 80 8.40 5.40 -1.71
C VAL A 80 9.25 4.94 -0.53
N THR A 81 9.12 5.60 0.63
CA THR A 81 9.83 5.13 1.83
C THR A 81 9.18 3.84 2.38
N PRO A 82 9.89 3.02 3.17
CA PRO A 82 9.32 1.85 3.83
C PRO A 82 8.09 2.19 4.69
N GLU A 83 8.10 3.33 5.39
CA GLU A 83 6.99 3.77 6.23
C GLU A 83 5.72 4.03 5.42
N ILE A 84 5.87 4.69 4.24
CA ILE A 84 4.75 4.89 3.31
C ILE A 84 4.27 3.55 2.79
N ARG A 85 5.18 2.67 2.34
CA ARG A 85 4.84 1.32 1.87
C ARG A 85 4.04 0.56 2.93
N ASP A 86 4.45 0.61 4.19
CA ASP A 86 3.89 -0.20 5.28
C ASP A 86 2.65 0.41 5.93
N SER A 87 2.36 1.68 5.63
CA SER A 87 1.07 2.29 5.97
C SER A 87 -0.12 1.64 5.24
N PHE A 88 0.13 0.92 4.13
CA PHE A 88 -0.87 0.14 3.40
C PHE A 88 -0.75 -1.35 3.75
N PRO A 89 -1.76 -1.97 4.39
CA PRO A 89 -1.74 -3.41 4.67
C PRO A 89 -1.73 -4.23 3.38
N THR A 90 -0.86 -5.25 3.33
CA THR A 90 -0.84 -6.20 2.21
C THR A 90 -2.06 -7.10 2.26
N SER A 91 -2.86 -7.10 1.20
CA SER A 91 -3.97 -8.03 1.03
C SER A 91 -3.51 -9.35 0.42
N GLY A 92 -4.01 -10.44 1.00
CA GLY A 92 -3.89 -11.78 0.46
C GLY A 92 -5.15 -12.31 -0.22
N TYR A 93 -6.13 -11.46 -0.56
CA TYR A 93 -7.41 -11.88 -1.12
C TYR A 93 -7.52 -11.55 -2.61
N PHE A 94 -7.70 -12.57 -3.45
CA PHE A 94 -7.75 -12.41 -4.91
C PHE A 94 -9.02 -12.99 -5.54
N ARG A 95 -9.47 -12.36 -6.62
CA ARG A 95 -10.56 -12.83 -7.47
C ARG A 95 -10.14 -12.74 -8.92
N ASN A 96 -10.39 -13.80 -9.70
CA ASN A 96 -10.18 -13.73 -11.14
C ASN A 96 -11.33 -12.93 -11.78
N CYS A 97 -11.05 -11.66 -12.10
CA CYS A 97 -12.05 -10.74 -12.61
C CYS A 97 -12.22 -10.84 -14.13
N GLU A 98 -11.23 -11.36 -14.86
CA GLU A 98 -11.36 -11.61 -16.31
C GLU A 98 -12.40 -12.68 -16.62
N ASP A 99 -12.53 -13.68 -15.76
CA ASP A 99 -13.52 -14.75 -15.88
C ASP A 99 -14.81 -14.46 -15.12
N ASN A 100 -14.92 -13.30 -14.47
CA ASN A 100 -16.00 -12.95 -13.57
C ASN A 100 -16.29 -14.05 -12.53
N ASP A 101 -15.24 -14.74 -12.05
CA ASP A 101 -15.36 -15.82 -11.07
C ASP A 101 -15.97 -15.26 -9.80
N GLN A 102 -16.99 -15.91 -9.24
CA GLN A 102 -17.61 -15.46 -7.99
C GLN A 102 -16.80 -15.86 -6.75
N LYS A 103 -15.82 -16.77 -6.92
CA LYS A 103 -14.96 -17.24 -5.84
C LYS A 103 -13.88 -16.22 -5.51
N VAL A 104 -13.64 -16.05 -4.22
CA VAL A 104 -12.46 -15.36 -3.69
C VAL A 104 -11.48 -16.39 -3.14
N TYR A 105 -10.21 -16.15 -3.40
CA TYR A 105 -9.10 -17.01 -3.00
C TYR A 105 -8.22 -16.26 -2.00
N GLY A 106 -7.72 -16.99 -1.00
CA GLY A 106 -6.62 -16.54 -0.15
C GLY A 106 -5.29 -17.00 -0.72
N THR A 107 -4.26 -16.17 -0.67
CA THR A 107 -2.88 -16.57 -1.00
C THR A 107 -2.11 -17.04 0.22
N SER A 108 -1.35 -18.12 0.09
CA SER A 108 -0.22 -18.44 0.96
C SER A 108 1.08 -18.18 0.18
N VAL A 109 2.02 -17.51 0.83
CA VAL A 109 3.38 -17.35 0.31
C VAL A 109 4.25 -18.41 0.98
N GLU A 110 4.81 -19.32 0.18
CA GLU A 110 5.53 -20.52 0.64
C GLU A 110 7.06 -20.37 0.45
N GLY A 111 7.49 -19.37 -0.33
CA GLY A 111 8.88 -18.99 -0.57
C GLY A 111 8.98 -17.56 -1.12
N GLU A 112 10.18 -17.11 -1.49
CA GLU A 112 10.41 -15.72 -1.96
C GLU A 112 9.57 -15.37 -3.20
N ASP A 113 9.49 -16.31 -4.13
CA ASP A 113 8.83 -16.16 -5.43
C ASP A 113 7.75 -17.22 -5.66
N GLU A 114 7.30 -17.88 -4.58
CA GLU A 114 6.44 -19.06 -4.61
C GLU A 114 5.23 -18.88 -3.69
N GLY A 115 4.05 -19.19 -4.23
CA GLY A 115 2.81 -19.11 -3.46
C GLY A 115 1.70 -19.97 -4.05
N ARG A 116 0.56 -19.98 -3.38
CA ARG A 116 -0.58 -20.85 -3.71
C ARG A 116 -1.90 -20.15 -3.47
N LEU A 117 -2.90 -20.48 -4.28
CA LEU A 117 -4.27 -20.02 -4.06
C LEU A 117 -5.13 -21.09 -3.41
N HIS A 118 -5.80 -20.68 -2.34
CA HIS A 118 -6.74 -21.47 -1.57
C HIS A 118 -8.13 -20.89 -1.77
N TRP A 119 -9.07 -21.67 -2.26
CA TRP A 119 -10.45 -21.19 -2.32
C TRP A 119 -10.97 -20.97 -0.90
N ILE A 120 -11.52 -19.78 -0.65
CA ILE A 120 -12.23 -19.49 0.59
C ILE A 120 -13.66 -19.98 0.39
N ASN A 121 -13.97 -21.14 0.96
CA ASN A 121 -15.27 -21.79 0.84
C ASN A 121 -16.29 -21.09 1.76
N LYS A 122 -16.66 -19.88 1.37
CA LYS A 122 -17.53 -18.96 2.10
C LYS A 122 -18.32 -18.09 1.12
N SER A 123 -19.58 -17.78 1.43
CA SER A 123 -20.35 -16.81 0.65
C SER A 123 -19.88 -15.38 0.91
N GLY A 124 -20.23 -14.45 0.01
CA GLY A 124 -19.97 -13.02 0.21
C GLY A 124 -20.57 -12.48 1.51
N ASP A 125 -21.83 -12.81 1.80
CA ASP A 125 -22.51 -12.36 3.03
C ASP A 125 -21.83 -12.87 4.29
N GLN A 126 -21.37 -14.13 4.29
CA GLN A 126 -20.63 -14.69 5.41
C GLN A 126 -19.26 -14.02 5.58
N ALA A 127 -18.58 -13.68 4.47
CA ALA A 127 -17.31 -12.97 4.54
C ALA A 127 -17.49 -11.55 5.10
N VAL A 128 -18.55 -10.84 4.70
CA VAL A 128 -18.89 -9.50 5.23
C VAL A 128 -19.28 -9.53 6.71
N GLN A 129 -19.89 -10.63 7.19
CA GLN A 129 -20.15 -10.81 8.62
C GLN A 129 -18.87 -10.97 9.46
N GLU A 130 -17.83 -11.61 8.89
CA GLU A 130 -16.53 -11.74 9.55
C GLU A 130 -15.70 -10.46 9.44
N ASP A 131 -15.80 -9.76 8.31
CA ASP A 131 -15.05 -8.55 8.00
C ASP A 131 -15.91 -7.63 7.10
N PRO A 132 -16.52 -6.57 7.66
CA PRO A 132 -17.36 -5.65 6.89
C PRO A 132 -16.66 -4.98 5.71
N ASP A 133 -15.32 -4.90 5.76
CA ASP A 133 -14.49 -4.32 4.71
C ASP A 133 -13.89 -5.39 3.78
N PHE A 134 -14.32 -6.65 3.86
CA PHE A 134 -13.74 -7.77 3.11
C PHE A 134 -13.52 -7.45 1.62
N PHE A 135 -14.55 -6.95 0.93
CA PHE A 135 -14.47 -6.67 -0.50
C PHE A 135 -13.53 -5.50 -0.85
N LYS A 136 -13.26 -4.58 0.10
CA LYS A 136 -12.25 -3.53 -0.09
C LYS A 136 -10.82 -4.07 -0.12
N LYS A 137 -10.63 -5.30 0.37
CA LYS A 137 -9.35 -6.00 0.42
C LYS A 137 -9.19 -6.95 -0.76
N VAL A 138 -10.25 -7.29 -1.48
CA VAL A 138 -10.16 -8.23 -2.61
C VAL A 138 -9.58 -7.54 -3.83
N PHE A 139 -8.45 -8.02 -4.32
CA PHE A 139 -7.86 -7.55 -5.57
C PHE A 139 -8.29 -8.41 -6.75
N CYS A 140 -8.60 -7.75 -7.86
CA CYS A 140 -8.77 -8.39 -9.14
C CYS A 140 -7.41 -8.85 -9.69
N ILE A 141 -7.34 -10.11 -10.10
CA ILE A 141 -6.21 -10.66 -10.86
C ILE A 141 -6.70 -11.15 -12.23
N ASN A 142 -5.77 -11.18 -13.20
CA ASN A 142 -6.04 -11.72 -14.53
C ASN A 142 -5.95 -13.25 -14.55
N ARG A 143 -6.40 -13.86 -15.65
CA ARG A 143 -6.39 -15.32 -15.83
C ARG A 143 -4.98 -15.89 -15.83
N LYS A 144 -3.98 -15.14 -16.31
CA LYS A 144 -2.58 -15.61 -16.35
C LYS A 144 -2.00 -15.79 -14.95
N GLU A 145 -2.13 -14.78 -14.08
CA GLU A 145 -1.71 -14.86 -12.68
C GLU A 145 -2.52 -15.94 -11.94
N PHE A 146 -3.84 -15.97 -12.14
CA PHE A 146 -4.68 -16.99 -11.52
C PHE A 146 -4.21 -18.41 -11.87
N ASN A 147 -3.86 -18.68 -13.13
CA ASN A 147 -3.38 -19.98 -13.59
C ASN A 147 -1.92 -20.26 -13.22
N TRP A 148 -1.13 -19.23 -12.93
CA TRP A 148 0.25 -19.39 -12.49
C TRP A 148 0.33 -20.01 -11.10
N TYR A 149 -0.58 -19.61 -10.19
CA TYR A 149 -0.61 -20.18 -8.85
C TYR A 149 -1.13 -21.63 -8.83
N PRO A 150 -0.40 -22.57 -8.20
CA PRO A 150 -0.95 -23.87 -7.87
C PRO A 150 -2.11 -23.72 -6.88
N ARG A 151 -2.93 -24.77 -6.77
CA ARG A 151 -4.08 -24.81 -5.85
C ARG A 151 -3.73 -25.50 -4.54
N GLY A 152 -4.30 -24.98 -3.47
CA GLY A 152 -4.21 -25.56 -2.14
C GLY A 152 -5.52 -26.10 -1.64
N ASN A 153 -5.47 -26.66 -0.43
CA ASN A 153 -6.66 -27.03 0.32
C ASN A 153 -7.53 -25.78 0.54
N GLU A 154 -8.84 -25.96 0.60
CA GLU A 154 -9.76 -24.86 0.89
C GLU A 154 -9.52 -24.25 2.27
N PHE A 155 -9.78 -22.94 2.38
CA PHE A 155 -9.91 -22.24 3.65
C PHE A 155 -11.40 -22.07 3.99
N LYS A 156 -11.74 -22.11 5.27
CA LYS A 156 -13.12 -22.00 5.77
C LYS A 156 -13.39 -20.67 6.46
N LEU A 157 -12.35 -20.00 6.95
CA LEU A 157 -12.39 -18.74 7.69
C LEU A 157 -11.42 -17.73 7.05
N LEU A 158 -11.77 -16.44 7.11
CA LEU A 158 -10.91 -15.40 6.54
C LEU A 158 -9.53 -15.32 7.22
N LYS A 159 -9.47 -15.65 8.51
CA LYS A 159 -8.24 -15.65 9.32
C LYS A 159 -7.23 -16.75 8.95
N GLU A 160 -7.64 -17.73 8.14
CA GLU A 160 -6.73 -18.77 7.66
C GLU A 160 -5.80 -18.24 6.55
N VAL A 161 -6.15 -17.11 5.92
CA VAL A 161 -5.27 -16.44 4.96
C VAL A 161 -4.08 -15.85 5.71
N PRO A 162 -2.85 -16.34 5.48
CA PRO A 162 -1.67 -15.80 6.14
C PRO A 162 -1.47 -14.33 5.78
N LYS A 163 -1.04 -13.54 6.76
CA LYS A 163 -0.57 -12.18 6.48
C LYS A 163 0.82 -12.28 5.86
N TYR A 164 0.99 -11.69 4.68
CA TYR A 164 2.29 -11.62 4.05
C TYR A 164 3.24 -10.73 4.86
N HIS A 165 4.37 -11.29 5.26
CA HIS A 165 5.51 -10.58 5.82
C HIS A 165 6.75 -11.06 5.06
N ARG A 166 7.46 -10.13 4.41
CA ARG A 166 8.77 -10.46 3.84
C ARG A 166 9.72 -10.80 4.98
N GLN A 167 10.45 -11.91 4.86
CA GLN A 167 11.58 -12.14 5.76
C GLN A 167 12.63 -11.09 5.40
N GLU A 168 12.86 -10.13 6.29
CA GLU A 168 13.86 -9.08 6.06
C GLU A 168 15.24 -9.73 5.89
N GLY A 169 15.88 -9.48 4.74
CA GLY A 169 17.34 -9.57 4.66
C GLY A 169 17.96 -8.54 5.61
N GLU A 170 19.24 -8.70 5.96
CA GLU A 170 19.92 -7.79 6.91
C GLU A 170 19.53 -6.32 6.68
N GLU A 171 19.08 -5.64 7.74
CA GLU A 171 18.68 -4.24 7.68
C GLU A 171 19.86 -3.40 7.16
N LYS A 172 19.67 -2.82 5.97
CA LYS A 172 20.60 -1.86 5.39
C LYS A 172 20.06 -0.46 5.56
N PHE A 173 20.88 0.41 6.12
CA PHE A 173 20.57 1.81 6.29
C PHE A 173 20.85 2.54 4.99
N VAL A 174 19.94 3.44 4.62
CA VAL A 174 20.19 4.36 3.51
C VAL A 174 20.86 5.61 4.03
N VAL A 175 21.94 5.97 3.36
CA VAL A 175 22.79 7.10 3.71
C VAL A 175 23.08 7.89 2.45
N CYS A 176 23.01 9.22 2.57
CA CYS A 176 23.53 10.13 1.59
C CYS A 176 25.02 10.22 1.78
N HIS A 177 25.75 9.50 0.94
CA HIS A 177 27.17 9.36 0.99
C HIS A 177 27.86 10.48 0.21
N HIS A 178 28.89 11.04 0.81
CA HIS A 178 29.79 11.99 0.20
C HIS A 178 31.11 11.29 -0.16
N PRO A 179 31.35 10.91 -1.43
CA PRO A 179 32.56 10.18 -1.78
C PRO A 179 33.82 11.01 -1.53
N THR A 180 34.81 10.41 -0.85
CA THR A 180 36.11 11.07 -0.63
C THR A 180 36.89 11.28 -1.93
N SER A 181 36.65 10.44 -2.94
CA SER A 181 37.25 10.56 -4.27
C SER A 181 36.67 11.70 -5.10
N ASP A 182 35.44 12.14 -4.80
CA ASP A 182 34.78 13.27 -5.45
C ASP A 182 33.92 14.05 -4.46
N PRO A 183 34.51 14.97 -3.69
CA PRO A 183 33.79 15.76 -2.70
C PRO A 183 32.80 16.77 -3.31
N GLY A 184 32.57 16.77 -4.62
CA GLY A 184 31.51 17.57 -5.25
C GLY A 184 30.19 16.80 -5.40
N SER A 185 30.20 15.48 -5.25
CA SER A 185 29.05 14.61 -5.53
C SER A 185 28.46 13.99 -4.27
N PHE A 186 27.20 13.60 -4.39
CA PHE A 186 26.44 12.93 -3.35
C PHE A 186 25.79 11.70 -3.97
N GLU A 187 25.95 10.56 -3.31
CA GLU A 187 25.44 9.27 -3.77
C GLU A 187 24.52 8.68 -2.70
N THR A 188 23.34 8.22 -3.11
CA THR A 188 22.48 7.46 -2.21
C THR A 188 22.93 6.01 -2.21
N ILE A 189 23.42 5.53 -1.06
CA ILE A 189 23.92 4.16 -0.90
C ILE A 189 23.17 3.41 0.20
N ARG A 190 23.33 2.08 0.21
CA ARG A 190 22.81 1.18 1.24
C ARG A 190 23.97 0.51 1.95
N ILE A 191 23.96 0.59 3.27
CA ILE A 191 25.06 0.10 4.10
C ILE A 191 24.54 -0.80 5.21
N ALA A 192 25.26 -1.86 5.55
CA ALA A 192 24.90 -2.68 6.70
C ALA A 192 25.14 -1.91 8.02
N SER A 193 24.43 -2.30 9.08
CA SER A 193 24.56 -1.71 10.43
C SER A 193 26.01 -1.43 10.88
N PRO A 194 26.99 -2.36 10.72
CA PRO A 194 28.36 -2.14 11.18
C PRO A 194 29.08 -0.98 10.48
N SER A 195 28.61 -0.55 9.31
CA SER A 195 29.22 0.53 8.54
C SER A 195 28.64 1.91 8.87
N LEU A 196 27.52 1.99 9.60
CA LEU A 196 26.77 3.23 9.80
C LEU A 196 27.60 4.31 10.53
N ASP A 197 28.29 3.92 11.60
CA ASP A 197 29.15 4.83 12.37
C ASP A 197 30.29 5.39 11.52
N ALA A 198 30.87 4.57 10.63
CA ALA A 198 31.95 4.99 9.75
C ALA A 198 31.46 6.03 8.73
N HIS A 199 30.27 5.85 8.17
CA HIS A 199 29.69 6.79 7.22
C HIS A 199 29.39 8.16 7.89
N PHE A 200 28.85 8.18 9.12
CA PHE A 200 28.63 9.44 9.85
C PHE A 200 29.92 10.18 10.22
N GLN A 201 31.04 9.47 10.38
CA GLN A 201 32.35 10.09 10.66
C GLN A 201 32.94 10.84 9.44
N HIS A 202 32.39 10.62 8.23
CA HIS A 202 32.88 11.22 6.99
C HIS A 202 31.90 12.22 6.35
N SER A 203 31.00 12.82 7.15
CA SER A 203 30.02 13.82 6.71
C SER A 203 28.87 13.28 5.86
N ASP A 204 28.62 11.98 5.95
CA ASP A 204 27.42 11.40 5.37
C ASP A 204 26.20 11.65 6.26
N PHE A 205 25.01 11.68 5.65
CA PHE A 205 23.76 11.94 6.36
C PHE A 205 22.80 10.76 6.24
N TYR A 206 22.07 10.47 7.31
CA TYR A 206 21.02 9.45 7.28
C TYR A 206 19.91 9.82 6.29
N GLY A 207 19.42 8.83 5.53
CA GLY A 207 18.41 8.99 4.49
C GLY A 207 19.02 9.14 3.10
N ALA A 208 18.18 9.14 2.04
CA ALA A 208 18.69 9.42 0.71
C ALA A 208 19.31 10.80 0.60
N CYS A 209 20.20 10.93 -0.37
CA CYS A 209 20.55 12.26 -0.83
C CYS A 209 19.29 12.98 -1.31
N PRO A 210 19.21 14.31 -1.14
CA PRO A 210 18.20 15.09 -1.81
C PRO A 210 18.40 14.93 -3.31
N THR A 211 17.78 13.90 -3.89
CA THR A 211 17.34 13.99 -5.27
C THR A 211 16.35 15.14 -5.24
N TYR A 212 16.55 16.11 -6.11
CA TYR A 212 15.52 17.10 -6.38
C TYR A 212 14.30 16.32 -6.93
N VAL A 213 13.48 15.73 -6.06
CA VAL A 213 12.05 15.63 -6.33
C VAL A 213 11.60 17.06 -6.31
N LEU A 214 11.58 17.68 -7.48
CA LEU A 214 10.82 18.90 -7.69
C LEU A 214 9.39 18.56 -7.25
N PRO A 215 8.87 19.11 -6.13
CA PRO A 215 7.43 19.23 -6.04
C PRO A 215 7.06 20.14 -7.19
N SER A 216 6.20 19.63 -8.07
CA SER A 216 5.46 20.41 -9.05
C SER A 216 5.26 21.83 -8.52
N LEU A 217 5.72 22.85 -9.25
CA LEU A 217 5.39 24.22 -8.94
C LEU A 217 3.88 24.27 -8.80
N THR A 218 3.45 24.44 -7.55
CA THR A 218 2.09 24.81 -7.23
C THR A 218 1.87 26.11 -7.97
N SER A 219 1.19 26.05 -9.12
CA SER A 219 0.63 27.23 -9.75
C SER A 219 -0.41 27.76 -8.76
N THR A 220 0.06 28.67 -7.91
CA THR A 220 -0.80 29.63 -7.25
C THR A 220 -1.71 30.18 -8.34
N PRO A 221 -3.05 30.14 -8.22
CA PRO A 221 -3.89 30.90 -9.11
C PRO A 221 -3.61 32.37 -8.82
N THR A 222 -2.71 32.96 -9.60
CA THR A 222 -2.61 34.41 -9.73
C THR A 222 -4.00 34.87 -10.14
N ALA A 223 -4.64 35.63 -9.25
CA ALA A 223 -5.88 36.31 -9.55
C ALA A 223 -5.65 37.25 -10.73
N THR A 224 -6.00 36.78 -11.93
CA THR A 224 -6.14 37.65 -13.10
C THR A 224 -7.32 38.58 -12.84
N PRO A 225 -7.18 39.90 -13.04
CA PRO A 225 -8.29 40.82 -12.87
C PRO A 225 -9.41 40.46 -13.83
N ILE A 226 -10.63 40.40 -13.29
CA ILE A 226 -11.88 40.24 -14.04
C ILE A 226 -11.97 41.39 -15.05
N ILE A 227 -11.73 41.10 -16.33
CA ILE A 227 -12.24 41.92 -17.43
C ILE A 227 -13.61 41.36 -17.75
N THR A 228 -14.64 42.10 -17.33
CA THR A 228 -16.02 41.90 -17.71
C THR A 228 -16.16 42.11 -19.23
N ILE A 229 -16.38 41.02 -19.96
CA ILE A 229 -16.98 41.08 -21.30
C ILE A 229 -18.27 40.27 -21.31
N SER A 230 -19.30 40.97 -21.78
CA SER A 230 -20.73 40.67 -21.84
C SER A 230 -21.07 39.40 -22.64
N PRO A 231 -22.18 38.69 -22.35
CA PRO A 231 -22.51 37.42 -22.98
C PRO A 231 -23.38 37.56 -24.25
N SER A 232 -23.16 36.68 -25.23
CA SER A 232 -24.17 36.21 -26.20
C SER A 232 -23.65 35.03 -27.05
N PRO A 233 -24.54 34.18 -27.62
CA PRO A 233 -24.51 32.74 -27.36
C PRO A 233 -24.31 31.86 -28.61
N ALA A 234 -24.38 30.53 -28.38
CA ALA A 234 -24.33 29.38 -29.31
C ALA A 234 -22.93 28.74 -29.40
N SER A 235 -22.72 27.43 -29.40
CA SER A 235 -23.61 26.26 -29.56
C SER A 235 -22.88 24.98 -29.10
N SER A 236 -23.69 24.01 -28.67
CA SER A 236 -23.48 22.55 -28.52
C SER A 236 -22.29 21.88 -29.23
N ILE A 237 -21.69 20.85 -28.60
CA ILE A 237 -21.78 19.42 -28.99
C ILE A 237 -20.97 18.55 -28.00
N SER A 238 -21.58 17.44 -27.56
CA SER A 238 -21.02 16.34 -26.76
C SER A 238 -20.23 15.34 -27.61
N TYR A 239 -19.24 14.65 -27.06
CA TYR A 239 -18.96 13.26 -27.44
C TYR A 239 -18.47 12.41 -26.26
N TYR A 240 -18.88 11.14 -26.34
CA TYR A 240 -18.70 9.97 -25.49
C TYR A 240 -17.33 9.76 -24.87
#